data_AF-A0A2M7KKY8-F1
#
_entry.id   AF-A0A2M7KKY8-F1
#
_cell.length_a   1.000
_cell.length_b   1.000
_cell.length_c   1.000
_cell.angle_alpha   90.00
_cell.angle_beta   90.00
_cell.angle_gamma   90.00
#
_symmetry.space_group_name_H-M   'P 1'
#
loop_
_entity.id
_entity.type
_entity.pdbx_description
1 polymer ?
#
loop_
_entity_poly.entity_id
_entity_poly.type
_entity_poly.pdbx_seq_one_letter_code
_entity_poly.pdbx_strand_id
1 'polypeptide(L)'
;MNVVSTKVLVLHGPNLNLLGERETGIYGQVTLADIDSQLSALAADLDAELQIHQSNHEGELVDLIHQARTWADAIVINPGAFTHYSIALHDALRAVALPVVEVHLSNIHAREEFRHRSVIAPVALGQLSGFGPDSYLLGLRAALEAVKRSRAAHP
;
A
#
# COMPACT_ATOMS: atom_id res chain seq x y z
N MET A 1 -13.47 27.50 -3.31
CA MET A 1 -12.05 27.08 -3.36
C MET A 1 -12.04 25.70 -4.00
N ASN A 2 -11.36 25.51 -5.14
CA ASN A 2 -11.14 24.17 -5.68
C ASN A 2 -10.17 23.47 -4.72
N VAL A 3 -10.68 22.59 -3.86
CA VAL A 3 -9.83 21.71 -3.09
C VAL A 3 -9.28 20.69 -4.08
N VAL A 4 -7.96 20.69 -4.28
CA VAL A 4 -7.31 19.66 -5.11
C VAL A 4 -7.32 18.38 -4.28
N SER A 5 -8.14 17.41 -4.69
CA SER A 5 -8.21 16.10 -4.05
C SER A 5 -6.83 15.43 -4.04
N THR A 6 -6.50 14.77 -2.93
CA THR A 6 -5.23 14.04 -2.79
C THR A 6 -5.33 12.72 -3.53
N LYS A 7 -4.35 12.42 -4.39
CA LYS A 7 -4.32 11.20 -5.21
C LYS A 7 -3.40 10.17 -4.59
N VAL A 8 -3.89 8.95 -4.41
CA VAL A 8 -3.12 7.85 -3.81
C VAL A 8 -3.10 6.65 -4.75
N LEU A 9 -1.91 6.13 -5.00
CA LEU A 9 -1.74 4.83 -5.64
C LEU A 9 -1.80 3.73 -4.58
N VAL A 10 -2.70 2.77 -4.75
CA VAL A 10 -2.77 1.56 -3.91
C VAL A 10 -2.27 0.37 -4.73
N LEU A 11 -1.29 -0.36 -4.19
CA LEU A 11 -0.67 -1.51 -4.85
C LEU A 11 -0.82 -2.77 -4.01
N HIS A 12 -1.25 -3.84 -4.67
CA HIS A 12 -1.35 -5.18 -4.13
C HIS A 12 -0.37 -6.10 -4.87
N GLY A 13 0.57 -6.66 -4.11
CA GLY A 13 1.55 -7.61 -4.59
C GLY A 13 0.98 -9.01 -4.89
N PRO A 14 1.86 -10.00 -5.01
CA PRO A 14 1.53 -11.30 -5.55
C PRO A 14 0.64 -12.09 -4.60
N ASN A 15 -0.24 -12.90 -5.19
CA ASN A 15 -1.21 -13.79 -4.55
C ASN A 15 -2.35 -13.10 -3.78
N LEU A 16 -2.36 -11.77 -3.65
CA LEU A 16 -3.46 -11.07 -2.98
C LEU A 16 -4.77 -11.17 -3.75
N ASN A 17 -4.72 -11.43 -5.06
CA ASN A 17 -5.91 -11.74 -5.86
C ASN A 17 -6.62 -13.05 -5.44
N LEU A 18 -5.99 -13.90 -4.62
CA LEU A 18 -6.56 -15.16 -4.13
C LEU A 18 -7.17 -15.04 -2.72
N LEU A 19 -7.24 -13.82 -2.16
CA LEU A 19 -7.89 -13.58 -0.87
C LEU A 19 -9.37 -14.01 -0.91
N GLY A 20 -9.81 -14.66 0.16
CA GLY A 20 -11.16 -15.25 0.27
C GLY A 20 -11.28 -16.67 -0.30
N GLU A 21 -10.32 -17.13 -1.11
CA GLU A 21 -10.33 -18.48 -1.70
C GLU A 21 -9.32 -19.44 -1.02
N ARG A 22 -8.24 -18.92 -0.43
CA ARG A 22 -7.17 -19.69 0.22
C ARG A 22 -6.93 -19.28 1.68
N GLU A 23 -6.49 -20.26 2.49
CA GLU A 23 -6.01 -20.05 3.87
C GLU A 23 -6.95 -19.19 4.74
N THR A 24 -8.26 -19.49 4.69
CA THR A 24 -9.31 -18.73 5.40
C THR A 24 -9.08 -18.63 6.91
N GLY A 25 -8.33 -19.55 7.52
CA GLY A 25 -7.93 -19.46 8.92
C GLY A 25 -6.92 -18.34 9.24
N ILE A 26 -6.13 -17.90 8.26
CA ILE A 26 -5.10 -16.84 8.41
C ILE A 26 -5.63 -15.49 7.91
N TYR A 27 -6.35 -15.46 6.78
CA TYR A 27 -6.79 -14.21 6.14
C TYR A 27 -8.29 -13.92 6.26
N GLY A 28 -9.07 -14.85 6.84
CA GLY A 28 -10.53 -14.73 6.92
C GLY A 28 -11.22 -15.00 5.57
N GLN A 29 -12.49 -14.59 5.48
CA GLN A 29 -13.29 -14.67 4.24
C GLN A 29 -13.25 -13.37 3.41
N VAL A 30 -12.45 -12.39 3.84
CA VAL A 30 -12.36 -11.09 3.17
C VAL A 30 -11.66 -11.26 1.82
N THR A 31 -12.30 -10.79 0.76
CA THR A 31 -11.72 -10.78 -0.59
C THR A 31 -10.92 -9.49 -0.84
N LEU A 32 -10.09 -9.49 -1.89
CA LEU A 32 -9.42 -8.25 -2.31
C LEU A 32 -10.43 -7.18 -2.73
N ALA A 33 -11.52 -7.57 -3.38
CA ALA A 33 -12.60 -6.66 -3.78
C ALA A 33 -13.29 -5.99 -2.58
N ASP A 34 -13.45 -6.70 -1.47
CA ASP A 34 -13.99 -6.11 -0.23
C ASP A 34 -13.05 -5.05 0.35
N ILE A 35 -11.74 -5.28 0.28
CA ILE A 35 -10.72 -4.31 0.72
C ILE A 35 -10.75 -3.07 -0.17
N ASP A 36 -10.79 -3.25 -1.50
CA ASP A 36 -10.84 -2.16 -2.47
C ASP A 36 -12.10 -1.30 -2.29
N SER A 37 -13.23 -1.94 -1.99
CA SER A 37 -14.49 -1.26 -1.69
C SER A 37 -14.40 -0.42 -0.42
N GLN A 38 -13.84 -0.98 0.66
CA GLN A 38 -13.65 -0.25 1.92
C GLN A 38 -12.67 0.93 1.76
N LEU A 39 -11.59 0.74 1.01
CA LEU A 39 -10.64 1.80 0.68
C LEU A 39 -11.31 2.92 -0.13
N SER A 40 -12.10 2.58 -1.13
CA SER A 40 -12.81 3.54 -1.98
C SER A 40 -13.83 4.34 -1.17
N ALA A 41 -14.59 3.68 -0.29
CA ALA A 41 -15.53 4.35 0.61
C ALA A 41 -14.80 5.33 1.56
N LEU A 42 -13.70 4.89 2.16
CA LEU A 42 -12.90 5.73 3.05
C LEU A 42 -12.27 6.92 2.31
N ALA A 43 -11.80 6.72 1.07
CA ALA A 43 -11.23 7.79 0.27
C ALA A 43 -12.28 8.86 -0.07
N ALA A 44 -13.51 8.45 -0.41
CA ALA A 44 -14.62 9.37 -0.63
C ALA A 44 -14.94 10.20 0.63
N ASP A 45 -14.97 9.57 1.80
CA ASP A 45 -15.19 10.27 3.09
C ASP A 45 -14.06 11.26 3.44
N LEU A 46 -12.86 11.06 2.88
CA LEU A 46 -11.66 11.86 3.15
C LEU A 46 -11.28 12.81 2.01
N ASP A 47 -12.13 12.95 0.98
CA ASP A 47 -11.91 13.78 -0.21
C ASP A 47 -10.59 13.42 -0.94
N ALA A 48 -10.36 12.12 -1.12
CA ALA A 48 -9.20 11.55 -1.81
C ALA A 48 -9.62 10.69 -3.02
N GLU A 49 -8.75 10.64 -4.03
CA GLU A 49 -8.88 9.81 -5.21
C GLU A 49 -7.89 8.64 -5.15
N LEU A 50 -8.35 7.43 -5.49
CA LEU A 50 -7.50 6.23 -5.53
C LEU A 50 -7.34 5.72 -6.96
N GLN A 51 -6.15 5.26 -7.31
CA GLN A 51 -6.00 4.23 -8.34
C GLN A 51 -5.47 2.97 -7.66
N ILE A 52 -6.17 1.86 -7.84
CA ILE A 52 -5.91 0.60 -7.14
C ILE A 52 -5.51 -0.44 -8.17
N HIS A 53 -4.37 -1.08 -7.96
CA HIS A 53 -3.85 -2.11 -8.86
C HIS A 53 -3.33 -3.32 -8.08
N GLN A 54 -3.52 -4.50 -8.66
CA GLN A 54 -2.92 -5.75 -8.19
C GLN A 54 -2.06 -6.33 -9.30
N SER A 55 -0.88 -6.84 -8.97
CA SER A 55 -0.12 -7.67 -9.89
C SER A 55 0.71 -8.74 -9.20
N ASN A 56 0.86 -9.87 -9.90
CA ASN A 56 1.76 -10.96 -9.53
C ASN A 56 3.18 -10.75 -10.12
N HIS A 57 3.37 -9.72 -10.95
CA HIS A 57 4.61 -9.45 -11.67
C HIS A 57 5.34 -8.26 -11.05
N GLU A 58 6.59 -8.50 -10.61
CA GLU A 58 7.43 -7.47 -9.99
C GLU A 58 7.62 -6.25 -10.91
N GLY A 59 7.93 -6.49 -12.19
CA GLY A 59 8.15 -5.41 -13.17
C GLY A 59 6.92 -4.53 -13.39
N GLU A 60 5.71 -5.11 -13.37
CA GLU A 60 4.47 -4.33 -13.53
C GLU A 60 4.25 -3.39 -12.35
N LEU A 61 4.50 -3.86 -11.12
CA LEU A 61 4.43 -3.01 -9.94
C LEU A 61 5.49 -1.91 -9.97
N VAL A 62 6.72 -2.21 -10.44
CA VAL A 62 7.77 -1.21 -10.65
C VAL A 62 7.34 -0.14 -11.66
N ASP A 63 6.74 -0.54 -12.78
CA ASP A 63 6.29 0.38 -13.81
C ASP A 63 5.15 1.29 -13.30
N LEU A 64 4.19 0.73 -12.54
CA LEU A 64 3.13 1.50 -11.90
C LEU A 64 3.71 2.51 -10.89
N ILE A 65 4.70 2.12 -10.10
CA ILE A 65 5.41 3.03 -9.18
C ILE A 65 6.05 4.19 -9.97
N HIS A 66 6.78 3.90 -11.06
CA HIS A 66 7.38 4.95 -11.88
C HIS A 66 6.36 5.92 -12.48
N GLN A 67 5.22 5.39 -12.96
CA GLN A 67 4.14 6.20 -13.51
C GLN A 67 3.49 7.10 -12.45
N ALA A 68 3.42 6.65 -11.19
CA ALA A 68 2.84 7.39 -10.07
C ALA A 68 3.44 8.79 -9.90
N ARG A 69 4.71 8.99 -10.26
CA ARG A 69 5.42 10.28 -10.15
C ARG A 69 4.71 11.47 -10.79
N THR A 70 3.89 11.21 -11.81
CA THR A 70 3.25 12.28 -12.59
C THR A 70 1.86 12.62 -12.10
N TRP A 71 1.27 11.83 -11.20
CA TRP A 71 -0.14 11.98 -10.84
C TRP A 71 -0.49 11.68 -9.38
N ALA A 72 0.29 10.86 -8.67
CA ALA A 72 0.02 10.48 -7.28
C ALA A 72 0.75 11.41 -6.30
N ASP A 73 0.13 11.64 -5.16
CA ASP A 73 0.72 12.35 -4.02
C ASP A 73 1.33 11.38 -3.00
N ALA A 74 0.89 10.12 -2.96
CA ALA A 74 1.38 9.08 -2.05
C ALA A 74 1.10 7.67 -2.57
N ILE A 75 1.75 6.68 -1.96
CA ILE A 75 1.61 5.25 -2.26
C ILE A 75 1.25 4.48 -0.98
N VAL A 76 0.22 3.64 -1.05
CA VAL A 76 -0.04 2.58 -0.07
C VAL A 76 0.23 1.24 -0.75
N ILE A 77 1.12 0.43 -0.20
CA ILE A 77 1.51 -0.84 -0.82
C ILE A 77 1.45 -1.99 0.17
N ASN A 78 0.78 -3.07 -0.24
CA ASN A 78 1.00 -4.39 0.32
C ASN A 78 1.85 -5.19 -0.66
N PRO A 79 3.17 -5.32 -0.44
CA PRO A 79 4.04 -5.98 -1.42
C PRO A 79 3.86 -7.50 -1.48
N GLY A 80 2.97 -8.08 -0.66
CA GLY A 80 2.84 -9.54 -0.53
C GLY A 80 4.19 -10.19 -0.25
N ALA A 81 4.52 -11.26 -0.98
CA ALA A 81 5.81 -11.93 -0.83
C ALA A 81 7.01 -11.06 -1.23
N PHE A 82 6.84 -10.09 -2.12
CA PHE A 82 7.94 -9.25 -2.61
C PHE A 82 8.57 -8.40 -1.52
N THR A 83 7.87 -8.15 -0.41
CA THR A 83 8.43 -7.40 0.72
C THR A 83 9.72 -8.05 1.25
N HIS A 84 9.88 -9.37 1.09
CA HIS A 84 11.01 -10.09 1.69
C HIS A 84 12.26 -10.11 0.81
N TYR A 85 12.17 -9.79 -0.48
CA TYR A 85 13.29 -9.98 -1.41
C TYR A 85 13.36 -9.01 -2.60
N SER A 86 12.32 -8.21 -2.87
CA SER A 86 12.31 -7.33 -4.04
C SER A 86 13.10 -6.05 -3.80
N ILE A 87 14.40 -6.10 -4.08
CA ILE A 87 15.24 -4.90 -4.12
C ILE A 87 14.80 -3.97 -5.27
N ALA A 88 14.25 -4.54 -6.35
CA ALA A 88 13.69 -3.75 -7.45
C ALA A 88 12.54 -2.84 -6.99
N LEU A 89 11.59 -3.34 -6.20
CA LEU A 89 10.53 -2.50 -5.63
C LEU A 89 11.06 -1.49 -4.63
N HIS A 90 12.01 -1.89 -3.76
CA HIS A 90 12.66 -0.95 -2.83
C HIS A 90 13.27 0.24 -3.57
N ASP A 91 14.04 -0.02 -4.63
CA ASP A 91 14.72 1.03 -5.40
C ASP A 91 13.74 1.89 -6.20
N ALA A 92 12.68 1.28 -6.77
CA ALA A 92 11.62 2.01 -7.44
C ALA A 92 10.90 2.97 -6.49
N LEU A 93 10.48 2.49 -5.31
CA LEU A 93 9.81 3.32 -4.28
C LEU A 93 10.72 4.45 -3.79
N ARG A 94 12.01 4.18 -3.62
CA ARG A 94 13.00 5.21 -3.24
C ARG A 94 13.18 6.27 -4.34
N ALA A 95 13.16 5.87 -5.60
CA ALA A 95 13.43 6.76 -6.74
C ALA A 95 12.28 7.76 -7.01
N VAL A 96 11.04 7.40 -6.68
CA VAL A 96 9.88 8.27 -6.95
C VAL A 96 9.70 9.40 -5.94
N ALA A 97 10.35 9.31 -4.77
CA ALA A 97 10.31 10.30 -3.69
C ALA A 97 8.88 10.68 -3.21
N LEU A 98 7.91 9.78 -3.41
CA LEU A 98 6.57 9.90 -2.87
C LEU A 98 6.53 9.33 -1.44
N PRO A 99 5.68 9.85 -0.54
CA PRO A 99 5.31 9.20 0.71
C PRO A 99 4.82 7.77 0.45
N VAL A 100 5.42 6.77 1.10
CA VAL A 100 5.04 5.36 0.99
C VAL A 100 4.60 4.83 2.34
N VAL A 101 3.48 4.11 2.40
CA VAL A 101 3.07 3.34 3.58
C VAL A 101 2.99 1.87 3.20
N GLU A 102 3.74 1.03 3.92
CA GLU A 102 3.70 -0.42 3.74
C GLU A 102 2.62 -1.03 4.62
N VAL A 103 1.80 -1.94 4.07
CA VAL A 103 0.72 -2.58 4.82
C VAL A 103 0.71 -4.10 4.61
N HIS A 104 0.40 -4.84 5.66
CA HIS A 104 0.26 -6.30 5.65
C HIS A 104 -1.00 -6.71 6.40
N LEU A 105 -1.78 -7.61 5.81
CA LEU A 105 -2.97 -8.19 6.45
C LEU A 105 -2.58 -8.99 7.70
N SER A 106 -1.63 -9.92 7.55
CA SER A 106 -1.12 -10.73 8.67
C SER A 106 0.03 -10.05 9.39
N ASN A 107 0.28 -10.44 10.63
CA ASN A 107 1.50 -10.07 11.36
C ASN A 107 2.68 -10.85 10.78
N ILE A 108 3.54 -10.19 9.99
CA ILE A 108 4.68 -10.87 9.33
C ILE A 108 5.74 -11.34 10.34
N HIS A 109 5.83 -10.72 11.52
CA HIS A 109 6.78 -11.07 12.57
C HIS A 109 6.34 -12.28 13.41
N ALA A 110 5.05 -12.65 13.34
CA ALA A 110 4.53 -13.86 13.97
C ALA A 110 4.65 -15.10 13.07
N ARG A 111 5.24 -14.95 11.87
CA ARG A 111 5.37 -16.01 10.86
C ARG A 111 6.80 -16.55 10.82
N GLU A 112 7.13 -17.29 9.76
CA GLU A 112 8.45 -17.86 9.53
C GLU A 112 9.55 -16.78 9.53
N GLU A 113 10.77 -17.13 9.95
CA GLU A 113 11.89 -16.18 10.09
C GLU A 113 12.19 -15.38 8.81
N PHE A 114 12.08 -16.02 7.65
CA PHE A 114 12.30 -15.34 6.36
C PHE A 114 11.28 -14.24 6.06
N ARG A 115 10.16 -14.18 6.81
CA ARG A 115 9.14 -13.14 6.69
C ARG A 115 9.34 -11.96 7.64
N HIS A 116 10.25 -12.08 8.60
CA HIS A 116 10.47 -11.03 9.61
C HIS A 116 11.14 -9.80 9.01
N ARG A 117 11.85 -9.96 7.90
CA ARG A 117 12.52 -8.88 7.19
C ARG A 117 11.68 -8.39 6.02
N SER A 118 11.42 -7.09 6.03
CA SER A 118 10.95 -6.33 4.87
C SER A 118 12.11 -5.53 4.29
N VAL A 119 12.36 -5.67 2.99
CA VAL A 119 13.24 -4.78 2.24
C VAL A 119 12.55 -3.46 1.88
N ILE A 120 11.24 -3.37 2.04
CA ILE A 120 10.44 -2.17 1.71
C ILE A 120 10.34 -1.22 2.90
N ALA A 121 10.27 -1.75 4.12
CA ALA A 121 10.13 -0.98 5.35
C ALA A 121 11.17 0.15 5.51
N PRO A 122 12.46 0.00 5.12
CA PRO A 122 13.44 1.08 5.19
C PRO A 122 13.15 2.30 4.31
N VAL A 123 12.31 2.17 3.27
CA VAL A 123 11.92 3.28 2.36
C VAL A 123 10.48 3.73 2.56
N ALA A 124 9.72 3.06 3.43
CA ALA A 124 8.39 3.48 3.82
C ALA A 124 8.43 4.47 4.99
N LEU A 125 7.40 5.31 5.11
CA LEU A 125 7.16 6.15 6.30
C LEU A 125 6.91 5.30 7.55
N GLY A 126 6.30 4.13 7.35
CA GLY A 126 5.97 3.18 8.39
C GLY A 126 5.35 1.92 7.79
N GLN A 127 5.27 0.89 8.62
CA GLN A 127 4.67 -0.39 8.27
C GLN A 127 3.53 -0.70 9.24
N LEU A 128 2.37 -1.08 8.69
CA LEU A 128 1.22 -1.59 9.45
C LEU A 128 1.07 -3.08 9.16
N SER A 129 1.17 -3.94 10.17
CA SER A 129 1.14 -5.39 9.97
C SER A 129 0.27 -6.08 11.03
N GLY A 130 -0.64 -6.93 10.58
CA GLY A 130 -1.41 -7.82 11.46
C GLY A 130 -2.79 -7.35 11.88
N PHE A 131 -3.30 -6.24 11.33
CA PHE A 131 -4.64 -5.73 11.61
C PHE A 131 -5.68 -6.17 10.58
N GLY A 132 -5.36 -7.16 9.72
CA GLY A 132 -6.25 -7.56 8.64
C GLY A 132 -6.54 -6.38 7.69
N PRO A 133 -7.78 -6.24 7.19
CA PRO A 133 -8.17 -5.12 6.32
C PRO A 133 -7.91 -3.73 6.93
N ASP A 134 -7.96 -3.60 8.25
CA ASP A 134 -7.70 -2.32 8.92
C ASP A 134 -6.27 -1.81 8.71
N SER A 135 -5.31 -2.70 8.41
CA SER A 135 -3.96 -2.30 8.01
C SER A 135 -4.01 -1.36 6.78
N TYR A 136 -4.89 -1.61 5.82
CA TYR A 136 -5.08 -0.75 4.65
C TYR A 136 -5.75 0.57 5.00
N LEU A 137 -6.81 0.54 5.82
CA LEU A 137 -7.55 1.75 6.20
C LEU A 137 -6.69 2.71 7.02
N LEU A 138 -5.93 2.18 7.97
CA LEU A 138 -4.92 2.94 8.72
C LEU A 138 -3.81 3.44 7.79
N GLY A 139 -3.39 2.62 6.83
CA GLY A 139 -2.36 2.98 5.86
C GLY A 139 -2.76 4.15 4.97
N LEU A 140 -4.00 4.15 4.46
CA LEU A 140 -4.54 5.26 3.69
C LEU A 140 -4.61 6.54 4.51
N ARG A 141 -5.09 6.48 5.76
CA ARG A 141 -5.10 7.66 6.65
C ARG A 141 -3.71 8.21 6.90
N ALA A 142 -2.72 7.35 7.14
CA ALA A 142 -1.33 7.74 7.33
C ALA A 142 -0.75 8.40 6.06
N ALA A 143 -1.03 7.86 4.88
CA ALA A 143 -0.59 8.42 3.60
C ALA A 143 -1.17 9.83 3.38
N LEU A 144 -2.48 10.01 3.57
CA LEU A 144 -3.14 11.31 3.41
C LEU A 144 -2.62 12.35 4.41
N GLU A 145 -2.38 11.94 5.65
CA GLU A 145 -1.79 12.81 6.67
C GLU A 145 -0.35 13.24 6.32
N ALA A 146 0.45 12.33 5.76
CA ALA A 146 1.80 12.65 5.29
C ALA A 146 1.79 13.70 4.17
N VAL A 147 0.86 13.59 3.21
CA VAL A 147 0.68 14.58 2.14
C VAL A 147 0.29 15.94 2.71
N LYS A 148 -0.67 15.98 3.64
CA LYS A 148 -1.09 17.24 4.30
C LYS A 148 0.08 17.94 4.98
N ARG A 149 0.93 17.20 5.72
CA ARG A 149 2.12 17.75 6.37
C ARG A 149 3.15 18.27 5.36
N SER A 150 3.38 17.54 4.28
CA SER A 150 4.32 17.95 3.21
C SER A 150 3.90 19.27 2.56
N ARG A 151 2.60 19.39 2.21
CA ARG A 151 2.01 20.62 1.65
C ARG A 151 2.05 21.80 2.64
N ALA A 152 1.81 21.54 3.93
CA ALA A 152 1.91 22.57 4.97
C ALA A 152 3.34 23.08 5.20
N ALA A 153 4.36 22.23 4.98
CA ALA A 153 5.77 22.60 5.10
C ALA A 153 6.29 23.39 3.87
N HIS A 154 5.63 23.27 2.72
CA HIS A 154 5.98 23.94 1.45
C HIS A 154 4.73 24.60 0.83
N PRO A 155 4.26 25.73 1.40
CA PRO A 155 3.01 26.38 1.02
C PRO A 155 3.00 26.99 -0.39
#